data_AF-A0A0G2I568-F1
#
_entry.id   AF-A0A0G2I568-F1
#
_cell.length_a   1.000
_cell.length_b   1.000
_cell.length_c   1.000
_cell.angle_alpha   90.00
_cell.angle_beta   90.00
_cell.angle_gamma   90.00
#
_symmetry.space_group_name_H-M   'P 1'
#
loop_
_entity.id
_entity.type
_entity.pdbx_description
1 polymer ?
#
loop_
_entity_poly.entity_id
_entity_poly.type
_entity_poly.pdbx_seq_one_letter_code
_entity_poly.pdbx_strand_id
1 'polypeptide(L)'
;MDNGTHAVGKVPNPNAGRPHFTTASELDEIWNKLDAAARLKVVKRIAKYQADWTAISFFQFGGLYYKQDLPSAQSLVYANKDESQIINDCFAIGPSTSRQNTDDGRKEIEFDRGPWNTAEYEIASGMREIACIEQFSRLTGSPIALYGLGTYRPSKAKKLEAARGHLKFVKYLLPEDQSIQTSHIWHNDLHVENIFVNPDDPSEILGFIDWQSTELAPLYDHTVEPYVLDYDGPRVEGLLERPKL
;
A
#
# COMPACT_ATOMS: atom_id res chain seq x y z
N MET A 1 11.63 -18.84 -30.23
CA MET A 1 12.18 -20.14 -29.77
C MET A 1 11.25 -20.61 -28.69
N ASP A 2 10.39 -21.54 -29.04
CA ASP A 2 9.38 -22.12 -28.15
C ASP A 2 9.82 -23.58 -27.95
N ASN A 3 10.46 -23.85 -26.82
CA ASN A 3 11.11 -25.14 -26.57
C ASN A 3 10.21 -26.11 -25.77
N GLY A 4 8.93 -25.77 -25.58
CA GLY A 4 7.96 -26.63 -24.89
C GLY A 4 8.30 -26.89 -23.42
N THR A 5 9.20 -26.10 -22.83
CA THR A 5 9.60 -26.22 -21.43
C THR A 5 8.94 -25.13 -20.60
N HIS A 6 7.99 -25.53 -19.75
CA HIS A 6 7.44 -24.67 -18.71
C HIS A 6 8.41 -24.69 -17.52
N ALA A 7 8.98 -23.55 -17.16
CA ALA A 7 9.80 -23.43 -15.96
C ALA A 7 8.90 -23.08 -14.77
N VAL A 8 8.79 -23.99 -13.79
CA VAL A 8 8.13 -23.69 -12.51
C VAL A 8 9.16 -23.03 -11.60
N GLY A 9 9.13 -21.70 -11.55
CA GLY A 9 9.93 -20.93 -10.61
C GLY A 9 9.35 -21.05 -9.21
N LYS A 10 10.04 -21.77 -8.32
CA LYS A 10 9.80 -21.63 -6.87
C LYS A 10 10.37 -20.27 -6.48
N VAL A 11 9.54 -19.30 -6.14
CA VAL A 11 9.97 -18.13 -5.37
C VAL A 11 9.96 -18.57 -3.91
N PRO A 12 11.11 -18.86 -3.27
CA PRO A 12 11.13 -19.17 -1.86
C PRO A 12 10.90 -17.86 -1.11
N ASN A 13 9.64 -17.49 -0.91
CA ASN A 13 9.29 -16.54 0.13
C ASN A 13 8.89 -17.36 1.37
N PRO A 14 9.65 -17.33 2.48
CA PRO A 14 9.27 -17.99 3.72
C PRO A 14 7.91 -17.51 4.30
N ASN A 15 7.33 -16.43 3.74
CA ASN A 15 6.02 -15.89 4.09
C ASN A 15 4.87 -16.38 3.19
N ALA A 16 5.13 -17.19 2.15
CA ALA A 16 4.07 -17.75 1.32
C ALA A 16 3.39 -18.92 2.05
N GLY A 17 2.06 -18.91 2.13
CA GLY A 17 1.24 -19.88 2.86
C GLY A 17 1.35 -21.34 2.36
N ARG A 18 0.32 -22.15 2.62
CA ARG A 18 0.38 -23.61 2.36
C ARG A 18 0.74 -23.92 0.89
N PRO A 19 1.69 -24.84 0.63
CA PRO A 19 2.11 -25.19 -0.71
C PRO A 19 0.97 -25.90 -1.46
N HIS A 20 0.48 -25.26 -2.52
CA HIS A 20 -0.39 -25.86 -3.52
C HIS A 20 0.22 -25.54 -4.89
N PHE A 21 0.30 -26.53 -5.77
CA PHE A 21 0.78 -26.32 -7.13
C PHE A 21 -0.41 -25.88 -7.98
N THR A 22 -0.31 -24.70 -8.58
CA THR A 22 -1.23 -24.21 -9.60
C THR A 22 -0.41 -23.69 -10.78
N THR A 23 -0.96 -23.80 -11.98
CA THR A 23 -0.39 -23.13 -13.15
C THR A 23 -0.94 -21.72 -13.16
N ALA A 24 -0.06 -20.72 -13.15
CA ALA A 24 -0.44 -19.32 -13.17
C ALA A 24 0.43 -18.56 -14.18
N SER A 25 -0.17 -17.60 -14.86
CA SER A 25 0.53 -16.61 -15.68
C SER A 25 0.41 -15.24 -15.03
N GLU A 26 1.47 -14.45 -15.15
CA GLU A 26 1.42 -13.03 -14.85
C GLU A 26 0.39 -12.37 -15.78
N LEU A 27 -0.45 -11.49 -15.24
CA LEU A 27 -1.50 -10.84 -16.02
C LEU A 27 -0.90 -10.01 -17.15
N ASP A 28 0.28 -9.41 -16.95
CA ASP A 28 0.99 -8.62 -17.98
C ASP A 28 1.22 -9.40 -19.28
N GLU A 29 1.67 -10.66 -19.17
CA GLU A 29 1.99 -11.51 -20.33
C GLU A 29 0.81 -11.73 -21.28
N ILE A 30 -0.42 -11.61 -20.77
CA ILE A 30 -1.65 -11.87 -21.51
C ILE A 30 -2.55 -10.64 -21.63
N TRP A 31 -2.34 -9.59 -20.85
CA TRP A 31 -3.22 -8.41 -20.78
C TRP A 31 -3.48 -7.79 -22.15
N ASN A 32 -2.41 -7.61 -22.92
CA ASN A 32 -2.47 -7.04 -24.27
C ASN A 32 -3.14 -7.95 -25.31
N LYS A 33 -3.31 -9.25 -24.99
CA LYS A 33 -3.98 -10.25 -25.84
C LYS A 33 -5.48 -10.39 -25.51
N LEU A 34 -5.92 -9.92 -24.34
CA LEU A 34 -7.32 -9.97 -23.92
C LEU A 34 -8.17 -8.95 -24.67
N ASP A 35 -9.37 -9.36 -25.06
CA ASP A 35 -10.40 -8.43 -25.54
C ASP A 35 -10.97 -7.57 -24.40
N ALA A 36 -11.73 -6.53 -24.76
CA ALA A 36 -12.30 -5.60 -23.79
C ALA A 36 -13.25 -6.27 -22.79
N ALA A 37 -13.99 -7.31 -23.20
CA ALA A 37 -14.93 -8.01 -22.33
C ALA A 37 -14.19 -8.85 -21.29
N ALA A 38 -13.10 -9.52 -21.68
CA ALA A 38 -12.21 -10.26 -20.80
C ALA A 38 -11.51 -9.32 -19.80
N ARG A 39 -10.92 -8.21 -20.27
CA ARG A 39 -10.30 -7.21 -19.38
C ARG A 39 -11.30 -6.68 -18.35
N LEU A 40 -12.54 -6.39 -18.76
CA LEU A 40 -13.58 -5.94 -17.84
C LEU A 40 -13.91 -6.99 -16.76
N LYS A 41 -13.91 -8.28 -17.08
CA LYS A 41 -14.10 -9.35 -16.08
C LYS A 41 -12.96 -9.36 -15.06
N VAL A 42 -11.71 -9.25 -15.53
CA VAL A 42 -10.52 -9.18 -14.66
C VAL A 42 -10.61 -7.97 -13.73
N VAL A 43 -10.88 -6.78 -14.28
CA VAL A 43 -11.01 -5.54 -13.49
C VAL A 43 -12.11 -5.67 -12.43
N LYS A 44 -13.28 -6.22 -12.79
CA LYS A 44 -14.36 -6.47 -11.81
C LYS A 44 -13.93 -7.42 -10.70
N ARG A 45 -13.09 -8.41 -11.03
CA ARG A 45 -12.56 -9.35 -10.04
C ARG A 45 -11.56 -8.67 -9.11
N ILE A 46 -10.66 -7.84 -9.64
CA ILE A 46 -9.72 -7.03 -8.86
C ILE A 46 -10.47 -6.10 -7.91
N ALA A 47 -11.46 -5.36 -8.41
CA ALA A 47 -12.29 -4.47 -7.61
C ALA A 47 -13.01 -5.20 -6.48
N LYS A 48 -13.46 -6.45 -6.72
CA LYS A 48 -14.04 -7.29 -5.67
C LYS A 48 -13.02 -7.64 -4.58
N TYR A 49 -11.79 -8.00 -4.93
CA TYR A 49 -10.74 -8.25 -3.93
C TYR A 49 -10.42 -7.01 -3.11
N GLN A 50 -10.27 -5.85 -3.76
CA GLN A 50 -10.05 -4.59 -3.05
C GLN A 50 -11.19 -4.27 -2.09
N ALA A 51 -12.44 -4.39 -2.53
CA ALA A 51 -13.62 -4.21 -1.66
C ALA A 51 -13.65 -5.23 -0.51
N ASP A 52 -13.22 -6.47 -0.75
CA ASP A 52 -13.17 -7.51 0.27
C ASP A 52 -12.07 -7.23 1.32
N TRP A 53 -10.93 -6.68 0.91
CA TRP A 53 -9.83 -6.26 1.79
C TRP A 53 -10.17 -5.04 2.63
N THR A 54 -10.76 -4.01 2.01
CA THR A 54 -11.14 -2.76 2.71
C THR A 54 -12.36 -2.91 3.60
N ALA A 55 -13.11 -4.01 3.50
CA ALA A 55 -14.22 -4.28 4.40
C ALA A 55 -13.78 -4.88 5.75
N ILE A 56 -12.48 -5.22 5.89
CA ILE A 56 -11.88 -5.68 7.14
C ILE A 56 -11.13 -4.51 7.77
N SER A 57 -11.47 -4.16 9.00
CA SER A 57 -10.84 -3.05 9.72
C SER A 57 -9.99 -3.52 10.90
N PHE A 58 -8.95 -2.76 11.19
CA PHE A 58 -7.97 -3.02 12.22
C PHE A 58 -7.96 -1.89 13.26
N PHE A 59 -7.50 -2.20 14.47
CA PHE A 59 -7.49 -1.22 15.58
C PHE A 59 -6.18 -0.41 15.69
N GLN A 60 -5.17 -0.76 14.89
CA GLN A 60 -3.87 -0.07 14.87
C GLN A 60 -3.37 0.06 13.43
N PHE A 61 -2.48 1.03 13.22
CA PHE A 61 -1.75 1.26 11.97
C PHE A 61 -0.34 0.70 12.10
N GLY A 62 0.22 0.20 11.00
CA GLY A 62 1.56 -0.39 10.97
C GLY A 62 1.65 -1.64 10.09
N GLY A 63 2.70 -2.44 10.27
CA GLY A 63 2.91 -3.67 9.49
C GLY A 63 2.19 -4.87 10.10
N LEU A 64 1.84 -5.85 9.25
CA LEU A 64 1.31 -7.14 9.67
C LEU A 64 2.45 -8.16 9.79
N TYR A 65 2.61 -8.77 10.97
CA TYR A 65 3.70 -9.70 11.26
C TYR A 65 3.16 -11.02 11.81
N TYR A 66 3.95 -12.09 11.70
CA TYR A 66 3.76 -13.22 12.58
C TYR A 66 4.06 -12.80 14.02
N LYS A 67 3.18 -13.18 14.95
CA LYS A 67 3.30 -12.80 16.36
C LYS A 67 4.64 -13.21 16.96
N GLN A 68 5.15 -14.37 16.56
CA GLN A 68 6.43 -14.92 17.05
C GLN A 68 7.66 -14.09 16.64
N ASP A 69 7.57 -13.29 15.58
CA ASP A 69 8.68 -12.48 15.06
C ASP A 69 8.76 -11.11 15.76
N LEU A 70 7.77 -10.78 16.59
CA LEU A 70 7.71 -9.54 17.35
C LEU A 70 7.89 -9.79 18.86
N PRO A 71 8.81 -9.08 19.52
CA PRO A 71 8.99 -9.21 20.96
C PRO A 71 7.75 -8.71 21.72
N SER A 72 7.21 -9.54 22.61
CA SER A 72 6.06 -9.19 23.47
C SER A 72 4.81 -8.72 22.72
N ALA A 73 4.60 -9.17 21.48
CA ALA A 73 3.43 -8.79 20.70
C ALA A 73 2.12 -9.35 21.25
N GLN A 74 1.06 -8.54 21.13
CA GLN A 74 -0.32 -8.97 21.38
C GLN A 74 -0.87 -9.70 20.16
N SER A 75 -1.84 -10.59 20.39
CA SER A 75 -2.56 -11.24 19.31
C SER A 75 -3.32 -10.21 18.49
N LEU A 76 -3.32 -10.37 17.17
CA LEU A 76 -4.05 -9.52 16.26
C LEU A 76 -5.55 -9.56 16.59
N VAL A 77 -6.15 -8.38 16.72
CA VAL A 77 -7.60 -8.19 16.80
C VAL A 77 -8.01 -7.35 15.60
N TYR A 78 -9.04 -7.78 14.89
CA TYR A 78 -9.61 -7.05 13.76
C TYR A 78 -11.13 -7.24 13.70
N ALA A 79 -11.83 -6.32 13.06
CA ALA A 79 -13.25 -6.41 12.81
C ALA A 79 -13.50 -6.90 11.38
N ASN A 80 -14.32 -7.95 11.26
CA ASN A 80 -14.74 -8.49 9.99
C ASN A 80 -15.83 -7.60 9.35
N LYS A 81 -16.29 -7.95 8.14
CA LYS A 81 -17.29 -7.16 7.38
C LYS A 81 -18.63 -6.97 8.08
N ASP A 82 -18.97 -7.88 9.00
CA ASP A 82 -20.17 -7.84 9.83
C ASP A 82 -19.92 -7.17 11.20
N GLU A 83 -18.79 -6.46 11.34
CA GLU A 83 -18.31 -5.81 12.56
C GLU A 83 -17.98 -6.77 13.72
N SER A 84 -18.02 -8.09 13.47
CA SER A 84 -17.62 -9.07 14.47
C SER A 84 -16.10 -8.99 14.72
N GLN A 85 -15.72 -8.95 16.00
CA GLN A 85 -14.32 -8.97 16.39
C GLN A 85 -13.75 -10.38 16.30
N ILE A 86 -12.63 -10.52 15.60
CA ILE A 86 -11.89 -11.76 15.46
C ILE A 86 -10.53 -11.60 16.13
N ILE A 87 -10.18 -12.57 16.97
CA ILE A 87 -8.85 -12.68 17.59
C ILE A 87 -8.07 -13.73 16.82
N ASN A 88 -6.89 -13.35 16.33
CA ASN A 88 -5.96 -14.24 15.63
C ASN A 88 -4.61 -14.27 16.36
N ASP A 89 -4.27 -15.43 16.92
CA ASP A 89 -3.03 -15.58 17.70
C ASP A 89 -1.77 -15.79 16.85
N CYS A 90 -1.92 -16.04 15.54
CA CYS A 90 -0.78 -16.24 14.64
C CYS A 90 -0.13 -14.91 14.24
N PHE A 91 -0.89 -13.82 14.23
CA PHE A 91 -0.46 -12.53 13.72
C PHE A 91 -0.48 -11.45 14.79
N ALA A 92 0.23 -10.36 14.53
CA ALA A 92 0.26 -9.15 15.34
C ALA A 92 0.50 -7.93 14.44
N ILE A 93 0.15 -6.74 14.95
CA ILE A 93 0.48 -5.47 14.30
C ILE A 93 1.77 -4.94 14.91
N GLY A 94 2.73 -4.60 14.06
CA GLY A 94 4.04 -4.10 14.44
C GLY A 94 4.43 -2.82 13.70
N PRO A 95 5.71 -2.47 13.71
CA PRO A 95 6.23 -1.31 12.99
C PRO A 95 5.86 -1.32 11.51
N SER A 96 5.67 -0.16 10.89
CA SER A 96 5.41 -0.06 9.46
C SER A 96 6.64 -0.48 8.63
N THR A 97 6.39 -1.28 7.58
CA THR A 97 7.37 -1.61 6.53
C THR A 97 7.14 -0.80 5.26
N SER A 98 6.28 0.23 5.29
CA SER A 98 5.97 0.99 4.08
C SER A 98 7.20 1.67 3.51
N ARG A 99 7.20 1.90 2.20
CA ARG A 99 8.33 2.55 1.49
C ARG A 99 8.69 3.89 2.11
N GLN A 100 7.69 4.64 2.59
CA GLN A 100 7.90 5.93 3.28
C GLN A 100 8.69 5.81 4.59
N ASN A 101 8.67 4.64 5.25
CA ASN A 101 9.38 4.38 6.49
C ASN A 101 10.74 3.67 6.28
N THR A 102 11.00 3.14 5.08
CA THR A 102 12.16 2.27 4.81
C THR A 102 13.11 2.81 3.73
N ASP A 103 12.58 3.37 2.65
CA ASP A 103 13.35 3.72 1.46
C ASP A 103 14.17 5.00 1.64
N ASP A 104 15.01 5.32 0.65
CA ASP A 104 15.89 6.51 0.63
C ASP A 104 16.81 6.65 1.85
N GLY A 105 17.22 5.53 2.44
CA GLY A 105 18.08 5.50 3.62
C GLY A 105 17.34 5.76 4.95
N ARG A 106 16.00 5.87 4.94
CA ARG A 106 15.21 6.02 6.17
C ARG A 106 15.29 4.80 7.08
N LYS A 107 15.57 3.62 6.54
CA LYS A 107 15.84 2.41 7.32
C LYS A 107 16.95 2.60 8.37
N GLU A 108 17.95 3.42 8.08
CA GLU A 108 19.12 3.64 8.94
C GLU A 108 18.92 4.73 10.00
N ILE A 109 17.76 5.40 10.00
CA ILE A 109 17.45 6.52 10.89
C ILE A 109 16.51 6.03 11.99
N GLU A 110 16.84 6.29 13.24
CA GLU A 110 15.95 5.96 14.36
C GLU A 110 14.82 6.99 14.47
N PHE A 111 13.59 6.52 14.33
CA PHE A 111 12.34 7.24 14.58
C PHE A 111 11.22 6.25 14.86
N ASP A 112 10.12 6.74 15.42
CA ASP A 112 8.94 5.94 15.71
C ASP A 112 8.32 5.39 14.41
N ARG A 113 8.20 4.06 14.32
CA ARG A 113 7.61 3.33 13.18
C ARG A 113 6.29 2.65 13.57
N GLY A 114 5.77 2.92 14.76
CA GLY A 114 4.55 2.30 15.25
C GLY A 114 4.77 0.94 15.92
N PRO A 115 3.69 0.19 16.17
CA PRO A 115 2.33 0.44 15.69
C PRO A 115 1.68 1.67 16.34
N TRP A 116 0.72 2.29 15.64
CA TRP A 116 0.07 3.53 16.06
C TRP A 116 -1.44 3.38 16.23
N ASN A 117 -2.04 4.26 17.02
CA ASN A 117 -3.47 4.54 16.97
C ASN A 117 -3.75 5.74 16.03
N THR A 118 -5.03 6.05 15.76
CA THR A 118 -5.44 6.98 14.68
C THR A 118 -4.76 8.34 14.69
N ALA A 119 -4.73 9.04 15.83
CA ALA A 119 -4.14 10.38 15.88
C ALA A 119 -2.60 10.36 15.79
N GLU A 120 -1.96 9.24 16.14
CA GLU A 120 -0.50 9.12 16.23
C GLU A 120 0.13 8.89 14.86
N TYR A 121 -0.55 8.17 13.96
CA TYR A 121 -0.08 7.83 12.62
C TYR A 121 0.36 9.07 11.81
N GLU A 122 -0.50 10.09 11.78
CA GLU A 122 -0.27 11.32 11.00
C GLU A 122 0.84 12.19 11.60
N ILE A 123 0.87 12.26 12.93
CA ILE A 123 1.93 12.97 13.65
C ILE A 123 3.27 12.27 13.43
N ALA A 124 3.29 10.93 13.42
CA ALA A 124 4.48 10.13 13.21
C ALA A 124 5.11 10.41 11.83
N SER A 125 4.30 10.61 10.79
CA SER A 125 4.80 11.02 9.46
C SER A 125 5.56 12.36 9.50
N GLY A 126 5.04 13.37 10.19
CA GLY A 126 5.75 14.64 10.35
C GLY A 126 7.02 14.53 11.21
N MET A 127 6.97 13.72 12.28
CA MET A 127 8.12 13.48 13.15
C MET A 127 9.24 12.69 12.45
N ARG A 128 8.89 11.68 11.64
CA ARG A 128 9.82 10.95 10.76
C ARG A 128 10.58 11.92 9.87
N GLU A 129 9.89 12.82 9.17
CA GLU A 129 10.54 13.76 8.26
C GLU A 129 11.50 14.69 9.01
N ILE A 130 11.14 15.17 10.20
CA ILE A 130 12.06 15.95 11.06
C ILE A 130 13.32 15.15 11.38
N ALA A 131 13.18 13.91 11.87
CA ALA A 131 14.31 13.05 12.21
C ALA A 131 15.22 12.79 11.00
N CYS A 132 14.64 12.49 9.84
CA CYS A 132 15.37 12.27 8.60
C CYS A 132 16.13 13.53 8.14
N ILE A 133 15.47 14.69 8.14
CA ILE A 133 16.10 15.96 7.74
C ILE A 133 17.25 16.32 8.70
N GLU A 134 17.10 16.06 9.99
CA GLU A 134 18.11 16.32 11.02
C GLU A 134 19.34 15.43 10.88
N GLN A 135 19.19 14.17 10.47
CA GLN A 135 20.28 13.19 10.41
C GLN A 135 20.91 13.04 9.02
N PHE A 136 20.17 13.28 7.94
CA PHE A 136 20.72 13.17 6.59
C PHE A 136 21.80 14.22 6.31
N SER A 137 22.93 13.74 5.79
CA SER A 137 24.07 14.56 5.37
C SER A 137 23.75 15.38 4.11
N ARG A 138 22.96 14.81 3.20
CA ARG A 138 22.44 15.46 2.00
C ARG A 138 20.94 15.27 1.93
N LEU A 139 20.23 16.38 1.71
CA LEU A 139 18.78 16.33 1.48
C LEU A 139 18.51 15.72 0.10
N THR A 140 17.68 14.67 0.05
CA THR A 140 17.13 14.16 -1.19
C THR A 140 16.30 15.25 -1.89
N GLY A 141 16.46 15.35 -3.20
CA GLY A 141 15.60 16.15 -4.05
C GLY A 141 14.25 15.46 -4.19
N SER A 142 13.17 16.22 -4.18
CA SER A 142 11.86 15.74 -4.61
C SER A 142 11.93 15.39 -6.10
N PRO A 143 11.46 14.21 -6.53
CA PRO A 143 11.47 13.83 -7.95
C PRO A 143 10.54 14.71 -8.82
N ILE A 144 9.64 15.47 -8.20
CA ILE A 144 8.62 16.29 -8.88
C ILE A 144 9.05 17.77 -8.97
N ALA A 145 10.03 18.19 -8.17
CA ALA A 145 10.43 19.60 -8.11
C ALA A 145 11.35 19.99 -9.28
N LEU A 146 11.11 21.19 -9.83
CA LEU A 146 12.01 21.79 -10.81
C LEU A 146 13.23 22.41 -10.12
N TYR A 147 14.42 21.90 -10.45
CA TYR A 147 15.70 22.38 -9.93
C TYR A 147 16.46 23.18 -10.99
N GLY A 148 16.58 24.49 -10.78
CA GLY A 148 17.18 25.44 -11.70
C GLY A 148 17.58 26.74 -11.00
N LEU A 149 18.14 27.68 -11.77
CA LEU A 149 18.43 29.04 -11.29
C LEU A 149 17.11 29.76 -11.02
N GLY A 150 16.93 30.25 -9.79
CA GLY A 150 15.69 30.94 -9.37
C GLY A 150 14.53 30.03 -8.98
N THR A 151 14.66 28.71 -9.07
CA THR A 151 13.60 27.76 -8.66
C THR A 151 13.78 27.28 -7.21
N TYR A 152 12.93 26.33 -6.78
CA TYR A 152 12.95 25.78 -5.43
C TYR A 152 14.32 25.22 -5.05
N ARG A 153 14.96 25.85 -4.05
CA ARG A 153 16.20 25.40 -3.43
C ARG A 153 15.94 25.09 -1.95
N PRO A 154 15.65 23.83 -1.61
CA PRO A 154 15.37 23.47 -0.22
C PRO A 154 16.64 23.61 0.62
N SER A 155 16.57 24.38 1.69
CA SER A 155 17.55 24.30 2.77
C SER A 155 17.03 23.39 3.88
N LYS A 156 17.93 22.87 4.71
CA LYS A 156 17.58 22.06 5.89
C LYS A 156 16.63 22.83 6.81
N ALA A 157 16.93 24.10 7.07
CA ALA A 157 16.08 24.99 7.85
C ALA A 157 14.66 25.13 7.27
N LYS A 158 14.53 25.36 5.96
CA LYS A 158 13.21 25.46 5.30
C LYS A 158 12.42 24.15 5.35
N LYS A 159 13.08 23.01 5.14
CA LYS A 159 12.40 21.71 5.24
C LYS A 159 11.93 21.42 6.68
N LEU A 160 12.75 21.75 7.69
CA LEU A 160 12.36 21.60 9.10
C LEU A 160 11.22 22.54 9.48
N GLU A 161 11.27 23.80 9.02
CA GLU A 161 10.18 24.76 9.25
C GLU A 161 8.87 24.27 8.62
N ALA A 162 8.92 23.74 7.40
CA ALA A 162 7.76 23.16 6.73
C ALA A 162 7.21 21.93 7.50
N ALA A 163 8.06 21.00 7.92
CA ALA A 163 7.65 19.82 8.68
C ALA A 163 7.05 20.19 10.05
N ARG A 164 7.67 21.13 10.77
CA ARG A 164 7.13 21.67 12.03
C ARG A 164 5.84 22.45 11.82
N GLY A 165 5.70 23.13 10.67
CA GLY A 165 4.48 23.79 10.24
C GLY A 165 3.35 22.78 10.06
N HIS A 166 3.59 21.72 9.28
CA HIS A 166 2.65 20.62 9.05
C HIS A 166 2.10 20.05 10.36
N LEU A 167 2.96 19.76 11.33
CA LEU A 167 2.54 19.24 12.65
C LEU A 167 1.57 20.16 13.40
N LYS A 168 1.53 21.47 13.13
CA LYS A 168 0.59 22.40 13.78
C LYS A 168 -0.83 22.27 13.24
N PHE A 169 -0.99 21.81 12.00
CA PHE A 169 -2.29 21.80 11.33
C PHE A 169 -2.73 20.44 10.78
N VAL A 170 -1.89 19.40 10.81
CA VAL A 170 -2.22 18.07 10.28
C VAL A 170 -3.54 17.52 10.80
N LYS A 171 -3.83 17.69 12.09
CA LYS A 171 -5.09 17.25 12.70
C LYS A 171 -6.35 17.93 12.13
N TYR A 172 -6.20 19.12 11.53
CA TYR A 172 -7.30 19.84 10.87
C TYR A 172 -7.41 19.51 9.38
N LEU A 173 -6.44 18.76 8.83
CA LEU A 173 -6.48 18.27 7.44
C LEU A 173 -7.10 16.87 7.34
N LEU A 174 -7.29 16.20 8.47
CA LEU A 174 -7.90 14.87 8.49
C LEU A 174 -9.35 14.96 8.02
N PRO A 175 -9.84 13.97 7.24
CA PRO A 175 -11.24 13.95 6.84
C PRO A 175 -12.16 13.96 8.05
N GLU A 176 -13.34 14.56 7.94
CA GLU A 176 -14.35 14.50 9.01
C GLU A 176 -15.02 13.11 9.09
N ASP A 177 -15.06 12.41 7.95
CA ASP A 177 -15.63 11.08 7.86
C ASP A 177 -14.73 10.06 8.58
N GLN A 178 -15.25 9.46 9.65
CA GLN A 178 -14.55 8.47 10.46
C GLN A 178 -14.39 7.13 9.73
N SER A 179 -15.26 6.82 8.76
CA SER A 179 -15.24 5.55 8.04
C SER A 179 -13.99 5.36 7.18
N ILE A 180 -13.35 6.46 6.78
CA ILE A 180 -12.11 6.46 5.98
C ILE A 180 -10.86 6.72 6.83
N GLN A 181 -11.03 6.99 8.13
CA GLN A 181 -9.93 7.18 9.09
C GLN A 181 -9.49 5.88 9.77
N THR A 182 -10.23 4.79 9.61
CA THR A 182 -9.92 3.50 10.21
C THR A 182 -8.86 2.74 9.42
N SER A 183 -8.17 1.82 10.09
CA SER A 183 -7.04 1.07 9.55
C SER A 183 -7.51 -0.09 8.69
N HIS A 184 -7.01 -0.19 7.46
CA HIS A 184 -7.35 -1.24 6.51
C HIS A 184 -6.11 -1.73 5.77
N ILE A 185 -6.21 -2.93 5.19
CA ILE A 185 -5.19 -3.43 4.27
C ILE A 185 -5.54 -3.03 2.83
N TRP A 186 -4.56 -2.47 2.12
CA TRP A 186 -4.69 -2.10 0.71
C TRP A 186 -3.38 -2.37 -0.03
N HIS A 187 -3.48 -2.98 -1.20
CA HIS A 187 -2.31 -3.23 -2.03
C HIS A 187 -1.86 -1.93 -2.72
N ASN A 188 -0.77 -1.33 -2.25
CA ASN A 188 -0.28 -0.02 -2.69
C ASN A 188 0.46 -0.02 -4.04
N ASP A 189 0.80 -1.20 -4.60
CA ASP A 189 1.52 -1.34 -5.87
C ASP A 189 0.81 -2.29 -6.85
N LEU A 190 -0.50 -2.12 -7.01
CA LEU A 190 -1.32 -3.08 -7.78
C LEU A 190 -1.30 -2.79 -9.29
N HIS A 191 -0.28 -3.31 -9.97
CA HIS A 191 -0.16 -3.34 -11.44
C HIS A 191 -0.26 -4.78 -11.99
N VAL A 192 -0.38 -4.92 -13.31
CA VAL A 192 -0.58 -6.21 -13.99
C VAL A 192 0.53 -7.23 -13.72
N GLU A 193 1.75 -6.78 -13.43
CA GLU A 193 2.88 -7.68 -13.11
C GLU A 193 2.75 -8.30 -11.71
N ASN A 194 1.99 -7.67 -10.81
CA ASN A 194 1.74 -8.15 -9.45
C ASN A 194 0.49 -9.04 -9.33
N ILE A 195 -0.15 -9.39 -10.46
CA ILE A 195 -1.39 -10.16 -10.51
C ILE A 195 -1.16 -11.45 -11.27
N PHE A 196 -1.47 -12.58 -10.63
CA PHE A 196 -1.37 -13.91 -11.22
C PHE A 196 -2.77 -14.47 -11.50
N VAL A 197 -2.98 -14.96 -12.72
CA VAL A 197 -4.27 -15.48 -13.19
C VAL A 197 -4.13 -16.88 -13.79
N ASN A 198 -5.25 -17.59 -13.88
CA ASN A 198 -5.30 -18.84 -14.61
C ASN A 198 -5.10 -18.56 -16.12
N PRO A 199 -4.12 -19.19 -16.79
CA PRO A 199 -3.89 -18.98 -18.21
C PRO A 199 -5.08 -19.41 -19.10
N ASP A 200 -5.87 -20.40 -18.66
CA ASP A 200 -7.04 -20.90 -19.39
C ASP A 200 -8.29 -20.03 -19.15
N ASP A 201 -8.40 -19.40 -17.97
CA ASP A 201 -9.44 -18.43 -17.64
C ASP A 201 -8.84 -17.22 -16.90
N PRO A 202 -8.42 -16.16 -17.62
CA PRO A 202 -7.79 -14.98 -17.02
C PRO A 202 -8.65 -14.25 -16.00
N SER A 203 -9.97 -14.50 -15.96
CA SER A 203 -10.86 -13.92 -14.94
C SER A 203 -10.72 -14.59 -13.56
N GLU A 204 -10.11 -15.77 -13.51
CA GLU A 204 -9.72 -16.44 -12.28
C GLU A 204 -8.36 -15.92 -11.80
N ILE A 205 -8.41 -14.96 -10.87
CA ILE A 205 -7.21 -14.48 -10.18
C ILE A 205 -6.77 -15.53 -9.15
N LEU A 206 -5.54 -16.01 -9.31
CA LEU A 206 -4.91 -17.02 -8.47
C LEU A 206 -4.10 -16.41 -7.34
N GLY A 207 -3.59 -15.18 -7.51
CA GLY A 207 -2.83 -14.53 -6.45
C GLY A 207 -2.43 -13.10 -6.75
N PHE A 208 -2.04 -12.43 -5.68
CA PHE A 208 -1.40 -11.11 -5.69
C PHE A 208 -0.06 -11.23 -4.97
N ILE A 209 0.98 -10.64 -5.53
CA ILE A 209 2.34 -10.66 -4.96
C ILE A 209 2.78 -9.24 -4.56
N ASP A 210 4.02 -9.11 -4.07
CA ASP A 210 4.64 -7.82 -3.70
C ASP A 210 4.01 -7.05 -2.51
N TRP A 211 3.44 -7.80 -1.56
CA TRP A 211 2.90 -7.26 -0.30
C TRP A 211 3.94 -6.69 0.68
N GLN A 212 5.24 -6.82 0.40
CA GLN A 212 6.33 -6.54 1.35
C GLN A 212 6.38 -5.09 1.88
N SER A 213 5.83 -4.15 1.11
CA SER A 213 5.77 -2.73 1.47
C SER A 213 4.36 -2.23 1.81
N THR A 214 3.40 -3.15 1.94
CA THR A 214 2.04 -2.84 2.38
C THR A 214 2.01 -2.63 3.89
N GLU A 215 1.30 -1.60 4.34
CA GLU A 215 0.98 -1.37 5.74
C GLU A 215 -0.53 -1.27 5.93
N LEU A 216 -0.98 -1.44 7.17
CA LEU A 216 -2.33 -1.11 7.60
C LEU A 216 -2.41 0.40 7.80
N ALA A 217 -3.16 1.08 6.93
CA ALA A 217 -3.24 2.55 6.85
C ALA A 217 -4.71 3.03 6.77
N PRO A 218 -4.97 4.33 6.97
CA PRO A 218 -6.27 4.94 6.69
C PRO A 218 -6.62 4.90 5.19
N LEU A 219 -7.91 4.79 4.85
CA LEU A 219 -8.34 4.74 3.45
C LEU A 219 -8.05 6.03 2.67
N TYR A 220 -7.98 7.17 3.36
CA TYR A 220 -7.66 8.45 2.72
C TYR A 220 -6.19 8.58 2.30
N ASP A 221 -5.29 7.72 2.81
CA ASP A 221 -3.88 7.69 2.41
C ASP A 221 -3.70 7.00 1.04
N HIS A 222 -4.72 6.26 0.60
CA HIS A 222 -4.65 5.48 -0.63
C HIS A 222 -4.97 6.30 -1.89
N THR A 223 -4.19 6.06 -2.94
CA THR A 223 -4.51 6.53 -4.29
C THR A 223 -5.70 5.75 -4.84
N VAL A 224 -6.75 6.49 -5.22
CA VAL A 224 -8.07 5.96 -5.62
C VAL A 224 -8.04 5.17 -6.95
N GLU A 225 -6.95 5.26 -7.73
CA GLU A 225 -6.85 4.63 -9.05
C GLU A 225 -5.66 3.64 -9.09
N PRO A 226 -5.91 2.31 -9.08
CA PRO A 226 -4.87 1.31 -9.27
C PRO A 226 -4.23 1.42 -10.66
N TYR A 227 -2.91 1.24 -10.75
CA TYR A 227 -2.17 1.32 -12.01
C TYR A 227 -2.69 0.38 -13.11
N VAL A 228 -3.36 -0.72 -12.76
CA VAL A 228 -4.04 -1.59 -13.74
C VAL A 228 -5.15 -0.88 -14.54
N LEU A 229 -5.65 0.25 -14.03
CA LEU A 229 -6.64 1.10 -14.70
C LEU A 229 -5.99 2.22 -15.51
N ASP A 230 -4.67 2.37 -15.49
CA ASP A 230 -3.97 3.36 -16.30
C ASP A 230 -4.24 3.08 -17.78
N TYR A 231 -4.60 4.14 -18.50
CA TYR A 231 -4.80 4.10 -19.94
C TYR A 231 -4.26 5.38 -20.57
N ASP A 232 -3.69 5.23 -21.77
CA ASP A 232 -3.33 6.36 -22.61
C ASP A 232 -4.59 6.88 -23.32
N GLY A 233 -5.19 7.93 -22.78
CA GLY A 233 -6.38 8.55 -23.37
C GLY A 233 -6.85 9.83 -22.68
N PRO A 234 -7.82 10.54 -23.26
CA PRO A 234 -8.42 11.70 -22.60
C PRO A 234 -9.12 11.25 -21.32
N ARG A 235 -8.99 12.05 -20.26
CA ARG A 235 -9.61 11.78 -18.95
C ARG A 235 -11.12 11.59 -19.14
N VAL A 236 -11.67 10.45 -18.72
CA VAL A 236 -13.11 10.19 -18.82
C VAL A 236 -13.86 11.16 -17.90
N GLU A 237 -14.66 12.05 -18.49
CA GLU A 237 -15.54 12.96 -17.75
C GLU A 237 -16.76 12.20 -17.20
N GLY A 238 -17.20 12.53 -15.97
CA GLY A 238 -18.46 12.02 -15.39
C GLY A 238 -18.38 10.78 -14.51
N LEU A 239 -17.23 10.08 -14.42
CA LEU A 239 -17.06 8.91 -13.52
C LEU A 239 -16.72 9.29 -12.06
N LEU A 240 -16.22 10.52 -11.84
CA LEU A 240 -15.88 11.06 -10.53
C LEU A 240 -16.91 12.09 -10.04
N GLU A 241 -18.15 12.05 -10.56
CA GLU A 241 -19.21 12.86 -9.97
C GLU A 241 -19.37 12.45 -8.50
N ARG A 242 -19.27 13.46 -7.62
CA ARG A 242 -19.46 13.29 -6.18
C ARG A 242 -20.81 12.57 -5.96
N PRO A 243 -20.86 11.44 -5.24
CA PRO A 243 -22.11 10.75 -4.98
C PRO A 243 -23.13 11.74 -4.42
N LYS A 244 -24.30 11.82 -5.06
CA LYS A 244 -25.38 12.66 -4.57
C LYS A 244 -26.10 11.87 -3.46
N LEU A 245 -26.17 12.49 -2.27
CA LEU A 245 -26.88 11.98 -1.10
C LEU A 245 -28.34 11.67 -1.41
#